data_AF-A0A4Q4Z7T3-F1
#
_entry.id   AF-A0A4Q4Z7T3-F1
#
_cell.length_a   1.000
_cell.length_b   1.000
_cell.length_c   1.000
_cell.angle_alpha   90.00
_cell.angle_beta   90.00
_cell.angle_gamma   90.00
#
_symmetry.space_group_name_H-M   'P 1'
#
loop_
_entity.id
_entity.type
_entity.pdbx_description
1 polymer ?
#
loop_
_entity_poly.entity_id
_entity_poly.type
_entity_poly.pdbx_seq_one_letter_code
_entity_poly.pdbx_strand_id
1 'polypeptide(L)'
;MKVLCVAEKPSIAKAVAGHLSGGQFQSHNTPNKFIKNYVFDFDFGRPWGRCSVTMTSVLGHITSVEFPPDFKNWQYPPPERLFDAPVKTLISQIADNIEKQAKYAGALCIWTDCDREGEHIGAEICEAAKKGNNRLEIKRAKFSNIERAYVDRYFRVRNFKPETFWAIKVMHKRDNIDVNFSWSRHRLFDRASVIVLYERCLAAKMAKVVKVQEKPTKKWKPLPLTTVDLQKMATRFLRMTGQQAMEAAENLYNKGFISYPRTETDRFDSGMNLRNLVQKQTPDGRWGQFAQALVDGGFQQPRQGRHDDKAHPPIHPITYAAPSALNDNERRVYEFVVRRFLACCSEDAKGVATDVDLLYGDENFHARGVVVLERNYLDVYVYEKWTGTVQLPKFTVGEVFEPTEALMTEGKTAPPNYLTEADLIALMDANGIGTDATMAEHVQKIQERDYVRTVPKAARPEDEEDEAEDAPATRGGRGGRGARGRGGRGGRGGRASAGGRSGVMEFIPTKLGVALIDGFDRMNFETSLGKPFLRKEMELKMRAICDGRTTKEAVLSESIRQYRHVYMQSQEKLGVLKAACREYVFGDG
;
A
#
# COMPACT_ATOMS: atom_id res chain seq x y z
N MET A 1 42.19 13.36 1.56
CA MET A 1 41.43 14.62 1.82
C MET A 1 40.55 14.45 3.07
N LYS A 2 39.89 15.51 3.59
CA LYS A 2 38.78 15.37 4.55
C LYS A 2 37.42 15.48 3.85
N VAL A 3 36.49 14.57 4.16
CA VAL A 3 35.11 14.56 3.62
C VAL A 3 34.11 14.64 4.78
N LEU A 4 33.17 15.57 4.71
CA LEU A 4 32.01 15.60 5.59
C LEU A 4 30.89 14.80 4.93
N CYS A 5 30.36 13.80 5.62
CA CYS A 5 29.15 13.08 5.22
C CYS A 5 28.04 13.41 6.22
N VAL A 6 26.83 13.73 5.74
CA VAL A 6 25.69 14.05 6.60
C VAL A 6 24.47 13.23 6.19
N ALA A 7 23.94 12.43 7.11
CA ALA A 7 22.72 11.65 6.91
C ALA A 7 21.50 12.28 7.62
N GLU A 8 20.29 11.85 7.26
CA GLU A 8 19.06 12.42 7.81
C GLU A 8 18.83 12.12 9.29
N LYS A 9 19.22 10.91 9.73
CA LYS A 9 18.88 10.35 11.03
C LYS A 9 20.15 9.78 11.71
N PRO A 10 20.31 9.87 13.04
CA PRO A 10 21.50 9.36 13.74
C PRO A 10 21.75 7.85 13.55
N SER A 11 20.67 7.09 13.38
CA SER A 11 20.70 5.67 13.02
C SER A 11 21.39 5.43 11.68
N ILE A 12 20.99 6.16 10.63
CA ILE A 12 21.57 6.08 9.28
C ILE A 12 23.05 6.46 9.32
N ALA A 13 23.41 7.59 9.96
CA ALA A 13 24.80 8.01 10.09
C ALA A 13 25.68 6.94 10.76
N LYS A 14 25.18 6.31 11.84
CA LYS A 14 25.89 5.21 12.50
C LYS A 14 25.99 3.96 11.62
N ALA A 15 24.92 3.60 10.92
CA ALA A 15 24.87 2.44 10.04
C ALA A 15 25.84 2.59 8.85
N VAL A 16 25.81 3.74 8.16
CA VAL A 16 26.70 4.01 7.02
C VAL A 16 28.16 4.13 7.48
N ALA A 17 28.44 4.78 8.61
CA ALA A 17 29.79 4.80 9.19
C ALA A 17 30.30 3.38 9.50
N GLY A 18 29.45 2.52 10.08
CA GLY A 18 29.77 1.12 10.34
C GLY A 18 30.08 0.32 9.06
N HIS A 19 29.26 0.46 8.00
CA HIS A 19 29.49 -0.24 6.74
C HIS A 19 30.75 0.24 6.00
N LEU A 20 30.92 1.56 5.83
CA LEU A 20 32.05 2.11 5.08
C LEU A 20 33.40 1.89 5.80
N SER A 21 33.43 1.91 7.13
CA SER A 21 34.66 1.68 7.90
C SER A 21 35.00 0.21 8.15
N GLY A 22 34.19 -0.75 7.69
CA GLY A 22 34.31 -2.16 8.10
C GLY A 22 34.16 -2.35 9.62
N GLY A 23 33.40 -1.47 10.28
CA GLY A 23 33.20 -1.41 11.73
C GLY A 23 34.24 -0.60 12.52
N GLN A 24 35.28 -0.04 11.87
CA GLN A 24 36.40 0.63 12.53
C GLN A 24 36.27 2.18 12.50
N PHE A 25 35.42 2.74 13.37
CA PHE A 25 35.22 4.19 13.49
C PHE A 25 35.35 4.69 14.95
N GLN A 26 35.83 5.92 15.10
CA GLN A 26 35.80 6.68 16.36
C GLN A 26 34.49 7.47 16.46
N SER A 27 34.02 7.78 17.69
CA SER A 27 32.74 8.47 17.91
C SER A 27 32.90 9.64 18.88
N HIS A 28 32.67 10.86 18.39
CA HIS A 28 32.73 12.08 19.20
C HIS A 28 31.33 12.62 19.50
N ASN A 29 31.15 13.20 20.69
CA ASN A 29 29.90 13.86 21.09
C ASN A 29 29.75 15.23 20.42
N THR A 30 28.52 15.62 20.12
CA THR A 30 28.15 17.01 19.78
C THR A 30 27.36 17.62 20.95
N PRO A 31 27.09 18.95 20.96
CA PRO A 31 26.20 19.57 21.97
C PRO A 31 24.78 18.99 21.95
N ASN A 32 24.31 18.47 20.82
CA ASN A 32 23.05 17.73 20.76
C ASN A 32 23.28 16.28 21.22
N LYS A 33 22.65 15.90 22.34
CA LYS A 33 22.79 14.56 22.96
C LYS A 33 22.57 13.38 22.00
N PHE A 34 21.71 13.54 20.99
CA PHE A 34 21.36 12.51 20.02
C PHE A 34 22.33 12.40 18.83
N ILE A 35 23.07 13.47 18.50
CA ILE A 35 23.92 13.53 17.30
C ILE A 35 25.39 13.29 17.71
N LYS A 36 26.07 12.44 16.93
CA LYS A 36 27.50 12.10 17.07
C LYS A 36 28.23 12.40 15.76
N ASN A 37 29.53 12.64 15.87
CA ASN A 37 30.43 12.73 14.72
C ASN A 37 31.28 11.45 14.70
N TYR A 38 31.03 10.57 13.73
CA TYR A 38 31.74 9.32 13.51
C TYR A 38 32.92 9.53 12.56
N VAL A 39 34.14 9.21 12.99
CA VAL A 39 35.37 9.50 12.24
C VAL A 39 36.08 8.20 11.85
N PHE A 40 36.39 8.05 10.57
CA PHE A 40 37.04 6.87 9.99
C PHE A 40 37.80 7.23 8.71
N ASP A 41 38.64 6.31 8.21
CA ASP A 41 39.22 6.40 6.87
C ASP A 41 38.38 5.63 5.86
N PHE A 42 38.20 6.17 4.65
CA PHE A 42 37.55 5.48 3.53
C PHE A 42 38.23 5.85 2.20
N ASP A 43 38.34 4.90 1.28
CA ASP A 43 38.80 5.18 -0.09
C ASP A 43 37.60 5.33 -1.03
N PHE A 44 37.40 6.54 -1.53
CA PHE A 44 36.32 6.86 -2.46
C PHE A 44 36.66 6.53 -3.93
N GLY A 45 37.86 6.00 -4.20
CA GLY A 45 38.38 5.86 -5.55
C GLY A 45 38.75 7.20 -6.18
N ARG A 46 39.08 7.21 -7.47
CA ARG A 46 39.44 8.45 -8.19
C ARG A 46 38.20 9.36 -8.33
N PRO A 47 38.34 10.69 -8.13
CA PRO A 47 39.59 11.44 -7.99
C PRO A 47 40.11 11.58 -6.54
N TRP A 48 39.31 11.26 -5.52
CA TRP A 48 39.60 11.62 -4.12
C TRP A 48 40.59 10.68 -3.39
N GLY A 49 40.56 9.39 -3.72
CA GLY A 49 41.32 8.35 -3.04
C GLY A 49 40.96 8.20 -1.55
N ARG A 50 41.92 7.69 -0.77
CA ARG A 50 41.82 7.58 0.68
C ARG A 50 41.62 8.95 1.35
N CYS A 51 40.51 9.06 2.07
CA CYS A 51 40.07 10.24 2.77
C CYS A 51 39.70 9.94 4.22
N SER A 52 39.95 10.91 5.09
CA SER A 52 39.39 10.93 6.45
C SER A 52 37.96 11.46 6.36
N VAL A 53 37.00 10.66 6.81
CA VAL A 53 35.56 10.95 6.78
C VAL A 53 35.09 11.34 8.17
N THR A 54 34.34 12.44 8.26
CA THR A 54 33.43 12.69 9.39
C THR A 54 32.01 12.41 8.91
N MET A 55 31.39 11.33 9.37
CA MET A 55 29.97 11.07 9.19
C MET A 55 29.18 11.61 10.38
N THR A 56 28.14 12.39 10.14
CA THR A 56 27.24 12.94 11.16
C THR A 56 25.79 12.90 10.67
N SER A 57 24.84 13.39 11.45
CA SER A 57 23.43 13.46 11.03
C SER A 57 22.76 14.77 11.38
N VAL A 58 21.58 14.95 10.80
CA VAL A 58 20.53 15.84 11.29
C VAL A 58 19.50 15.03 12.10
N LEU A 59 18.29 15.57 12.27
CA LEU A 59 17.15 14.94 12.97
C LEU A 59 15.86 15.20 12.15
N GLY A 60 15.90 14.87 10.86
CA GLY A 60 15.02 15.51 9.87
C GLY A 60 15.50 16.94 9.57
N HIS A 61 14.57 17.84 9.22
CA HIS A 61 14.88 19.23 8.87
C HIS A 61 15.79 19.96 9.87
N ILE A 62 16.80 20.65 9.33
CA ILE A 62 17.59 21.65 10.03
C ILE A 62 16.75 22.91 10.25
N THR A 63 15.85 23.25 9.31
CA THR A 63 15.07 24.49 9.34
C THR A 63 13.59 24.29 9.65
N SER A 64 12.96 25.27 10.31
CA SER A 64 11.50 25.37 10.38
C SER A 64 11.04 26.65 9.71
N VAL A 65 9.96 26.56 8.92
CA VAL A 65 9.32 27.71 8.27
C VAL A 65 8.16 28.15 9.14
N GLU A 66 8.29 29.33 9.74
CA GLU A 66 7.30 29.86 10.69
C GLU A 66 6.88 31.29 10.31
N PHE A 67 5.64 31.66 10.63
CA PHE A 67 5.23 33.05 10.55
C PHE A 67 5.89 33.90 11.66
N PRO A 68 6.16 35.20 11.43
CA PRO A 68 6.67 36.13 12.44
C PRO A 68 5.76 36.20 13.67
N PRO A 69 6.26 36.63 14.85
CA PRO A 69 5.48 36.72 16.09
C PRO A 69 4.13 37.42 15.91
N ASP A 70 4.11 38.50 15.13
CA ASP A 70 2.93 39.33 14.83
C ASP A 70 1.79 38.55 14.14
N PHE A 71 2.10 37.40 13.55
CA PHE A 71 1.18 36.50 12.84
C PHE A 71 0.92 35.19 13.58
N LYS A 72 1.46 35.00 14.80
CA LYS A 72 1.26 33.78 15.61
C LYS A 72 0.01 33.82 16.51
N ASN A 73 -0.61 34.98 16.68
CA ASN A 73 -1.84 35.10 17.47
C ASN A 73 -3.07 34.78 16.60
N TRP A 74 -3.89 33.83 17.05
CA TRP A 74 -5.12 33.41 16.36
C TRP A 74 -6.24 34.47 16.35
N GLN A 75 -6.15 35.50 17.19
CA GLN A 75 -7.16 36.58 17.25
C GLN A 75 -6.90 37.70 16.24
N TYR A 76 -5.63 37.98 15.93
CA TYR A 76 -5.21 39.03 15.01
C TYR A 76 -3.76 38.78 14.54
N PRO A 77 -3.42 38.99 13.26
CA PRO A 77 -4.27 39.46 12.16
C PRO A 77 -5.28 38.39 11.67
N PRO A 78 -6.32 38.80 10.91
CA PRO A 78 -7.26 37.85 10.31
C PRO A 78 -6.54 36.81 9.42
N PRO A 79 -6.96 35.53 9.40
CA PRO A 79 -6.21 34.46 8.72
C PRO A 79 -5.97 34.66 7.22
N GLU A 80 -6.80 35.48 6.55
CA GLU A 80 -6.60 35.89 5.15
C GLU A 80 -5.24 36.59 4.91
N ARG A 81 -4.68 37.23 5.94
CA ARG A 81 -3.38 37.92 5.88
C ARG A 81 -2.21 36.94 5.83
N LEU A 82 -2.43 35.67 6.16
CA LEU A 82 -1.41 34.61 6.06
C LEU A 82 -1.04 34.27 4.61
N PHE A 83 -1.90 34.57 3.64
CA PHE A 83 -1.57 34.42 2.21
C PHE A 83 -0.53 35.44 1.71
N ASP A 84 -0.37 36.59 2.40
CA ASP A 84 0.62 37.63 2.11
C ASP A 84 1.76 37.68 3.15
N ALA A 85 1.67 36.86 4.21
CA ALA A 85 2.58 36.96 5.35
C ALA A 85 3.98 36.46 4.99
N PRO A 86 5.05 37.25 5.23
CA PRO A 86 6.41 36.80 4.98
C PRO A 86 6.77 35.70 5.98
N VAL A 87 7.19 34.53 5.51
CA VAL A 87 7.67 33.45 6.38
C VAL A 87 9.13 33.65 6.78
N LYS A 88 9.49 33.20 7.99
CA LYS A 88 10.86 33.20 8.50
C LYS A 88 11.35 31.77 8.61
N THR A 89 12.54 31.52 8.07
CA THR A 89 13.28 30.26 8.22
C THR A 89 14.08 30.31 9.51
N LEU A 90 13.65 29.59 10.54
CA LEU A 90 14.44 29.35 11.75
C LEU A 90 15.45 28.23 11.47
N ILE A 91 16.65 28.32 12.05
CA ILE A 91 17.73 27.34 11.84
C ILE A 91 18.08 26.70 13.18
N SER A 92 18.05 25.37 13.24
CA SER A 92 18.38 24.62 14.45
C SER A 92 19.88 24.64 14.77
N GLN A 93 20.22 24.45 16.04
CA GLN A 93 21.60 24.32 16.56
C GLN A 93 22.39 23.13 15.98
N ILE A 94 21.77 22.32 15.10
CA ILE A 94 22.46 21.27 14.33
C ILE A 94 23.35 21.90 13.25
N ALA A 95 22.93 23.03 12.67
CA ALA A 95 23.68 23.75 11.65
C ALA A 95 25.09 24.14 12.13
N ASP A 96 25.22 24.58 13.38
CA ASP A 96 26.50 24.85 14.05
C ASP A 96 27.49 23.69 13.96
N ASN A 97 27.04 22.44 14.13
CA ASN A 97 27.91 21.27 14.05
C ASN A 97 28.35 21.03 12.60
N ILE A 98 27.42 21.14 11.65
CA ILE A 98 27.69 21.01 10.21
C ILE A 98 28.71 22.07 9.78
N GLU A 99 28.52 23.33 10.15
CA GLU A 99 29.43 24.44 9.86
C GLU A 99 30.84 24.20 10.43
N LYS A 100 30.92 23.77 11.70
CA LYS A 100 32.19 23.48 12.40
C LYS A 100 32.95 22.30 11.77
N GLN A 101 32.26 21.27 11.25
CA GLN A 101 32.92 20.18 10.51
C GLN A 101 33.28 20.60 9.07
N ALA A 102 32.40 21.34 8.39
CA ALA A 102 32.56 21.80 7.01
C ALA A 102 33.80 22.68 6.82
N LYS A 103 34.12 23.52 7.80
CA LYS A 103 35.31 24.41 7.83
C LYS A 103 36.64 23.69 7.53
N TYR A 104 36.75 22.39 7.80
CA TYR A 104 37.97 21.59 7.59
C TYR A 104 37.80 20.47 6.56
N ALA A 105 36.67 20.41 5.86
CA ALA A 105 36.41 19.45 4.78
C ALA A 105 36.75 20.06 3.40
N GLY A 106 37.19 19.22 2.48
CA GLY A 106 37.32 19.56 1.06
C GLY A 106 36.06 19.22 0.24
N ALA A 107 35.29 18.23 0.71
CA ALA A 107 34.05 17.80 0.08
C ALA A 107 32.93 17.52 1.09
N LEU A 108 31.68 17.65 0.64
CA LEU A 108 30.46 17.31 1.35
C LEU A 108 29.71 16.21 0.58
N CYS A 109 29.39 15.11 1.25
CA CYS A 109 28.49 14.07 0.72
C CYS A 109 27.16 14.09 1.47
N ILE A 110 26.07 14.24 0.74
CA ILE A 110 24.70 14.28 1.28
C ILE A 110 24.11 12.87 1.23
N TRP A 111 23.87 12.30 2.41
CA TRP A 111 23.36 10.96 2.71
C TRP A 111 21.98 11.00 3.40
N THR A 112 21.21 12.07 3.19
CA THR A 112 19.78 12.08 3.53
C THR A 112 19.02 11.03 2.72
N ASP A 113 17.78 10.71 3.11
CA ASP A 113 16.91 9.92 2.23
C ASP A 113 16.71 10.69 0.90
N CYS A 114 16.27 10.03 -0.17
CA CYS A 114 16.40 10.61 -1.52
C CYS A 114 15.07 10.76 -2.28
N ASP A 115 13.97 10.73 -1.52
CA ASP A 115 12.73 11.36 -1.93
C ASP A 115 12.86 12.90 -1.85
N ARG A 116 11.75 13.60 -2.14
CA ARG A 116 11.75 15.07 -2.18
C ARG A 116 12.12 15.72 -0.85
N GLU A 117 11.77 15.09 0.27
CA GLU A 117 12.01 15.65 1.60
C GLU A 117 13.49 15.56 1.94
N GLY A 118 14.10 14.39 1.74
CA GLY A 118 15.53 14.22 1.98
C GLY A 118 16.43 14.97 0.98
N GLU A 119 15.99 15.26 -0.25
CA GLU A 119 16.65 16.25 -1.12
C GLU A 119 16.55 17.69 -0.54
N HIS A 120 15.40 18.07 0.01
CA HIS A 120 15.19 19.39 0.63
C HIS A 120 16.06 19.57 1.89
N ILE A 121 16.10 18.57 2.78
CA ILE A 121 17.03 18.51 3.92
C ILE A 121 18.49 18.52 3.42
N GLY A 122 18.78 17.86 2.29
CA GLY A 122 20.08 17.91 1.62
C GLY A 122 20.51 19.32 1.20
N ALA A 123 19.56 20.14 0.71
CA ALA A 123 19.81 21.55 0.40
C ALA A 123 20.13 22.37 1.67
N GLU A 124 19.38 22.17 2.75
CA GLU A 124 19.66 22.83 4.05
C GLU A 124 21.06 22.48 4.58
N ILE A 125 21.46 21.20 4.49
CA ILE A 125 22.80 20.71 4.85
C ILE A 125 23.87 21.42 4.01
N CYS A 126 23.63 21.55 2.70
CA CYS A 126 24.51 22.26 1.77
C CYS A 126 24.67 23.75 2.16
N GLU A 127 23.59 24.45 2.48
CA GLU A 127 23.66 25.85 2.91
C GLU A 127 24.38 26.03 4.25
N ALA A 128 24.10 25.17 5.24
CA ALA A 128 24.80 25.18 6.53
C ALA A 128 26.31 24.91 6.37
N ALA A 129 26.69 23.94 5.53
CA ALA A 129 28.09 23.62 5.27
C ALA A 129 28.83 24.76 4.52
N LYS A 130 28.18 25.42 3.56
CA LYS A 130 28.76 26.53 2.78
C LYS A 130 29.13 27.76 3.61
N LYS A 131 28.50 27.97 4.77
CA LYS A 131 28.91 29.00 5.75
C LYS A 131 30.30 28.72 6.34
N GLY A 132 30.59 27.45 6.61
CA GLY A 132 31.88 27.01 7.16
C GLY A 132 32.99 26.93 6.11
N ASN A 133 32.66 26.50 4.89
CA ASN A 133 33.56 26.51 3.73
C ASN A 133 32.76 26.63 2.42
N ASN A 134 32.87 27.75 1.71
CA ASN A 134 32.15 27.95 0.44
C ASN A 134 32.78 27.23 -0.78
N ARG A 135 33.95 26.60 -0.62
CA ARG A 135 34.71 25.91 -1.69
C ARG A 135 34.51 24.38 -1.69
N LEU A 136 33.55 23.86 -0.93
CA LEU A 136 33.29 22.43 -0.84
C LEU A 136 32.84 21.82 -2.17
N GLU A 137 33.47 20.71 -2.57
CA GLU A 137 32.93 19.86 -3.62
C GLU A 137 31.73 19.07 -3.07
N ILE A 138 30.53 19.27 -3.64
CA ILE A 138 29.30 18.64 -3.14
C ILE A 138 28.94 17.40 -3.99
N LYS A 139 28.64 16.27 -3.32
CA LYS A 139 28.13 15.02 -3.89
C LYS A 139 26.85 14.58 -3.17
N ARG A 140 26.05 13.75 -3.84
CA ARG A 140 24.70 13.36 -3.41
C ARG A 140 24.40 11.90 -3.77
N ALA A 141 23.93 11.10 -2.81
CA ALA A 141 23.27 9.81 -3.06
C ALA A 141 21.83 10.03 -3.56
N LYS A 142 21.17 9.06 -4.23
CA LYS A 142 19.84 9.25 -4.90
C LYS A 142 18.97 8.00 -4.93
N PHE A 143 17.63 8.11 -4.72
CA PHE A 143 16.58 7.05 -4.67
C PHE A 143 15.13 7.54 -4.23
N SER A 144 13.97 7.35 -4.95
CA SER A 144 12.68 8.16 -4.78
C SER A 144 11.26 7.46 -4.81
N ASN A 145 10.08 8.17 -4.73
CA ASN A 145 8.85 7.73 -3.98
C ASN A 145 7.38 8.06 -4.60
N ILE A 146 6.22 7.96 -3.85
CA ILE A 146 4.79 7.50 -4.23
C ILE A 146 3.56 8.55 -4.30
N GLU A 147 2.18 8.60 -3.98
CA GLU A 147 0.87 7.88 -3.48
C GLU A 147 -0.60 8.53 -3.81
N ARG A 148 -1.60 8.80 -2.85
CA ARG A 148 -3.02 9.45 -2.98
C ARG A 148 -3.98 9.87 -1.75
N ALA A 149 -5.26 9.40 -1.58
CA ALA A 149 -6.52 10.14 -1.16
C ALA A 149 -7.63 9.35 -0.35
N TYR A 150 -8.72 10.01 0.14
CA TYR A 150 -9.69 9.38 1.11
C TYR A 150 -11.22 9.52 0.91
N VAL A 151 -11.76 10.63 0.39
CA VAL A 151 -13.12 11.10 0.77
C VAL A 151 -14.31 10.32 0.14
N ASP A 152 -14.22 9.96 -1.14
CA ASP A 152 -15.39 9.62 -1.99
C ASP A 152 -16.24 8.39 -1.58
N ARG A 153 -15.75 7.52 -0.69
CA ARG A 153 -16.45 6.26 -0.35
C ARG A 153 -17.60 6.47 0.65
N TYR A 154 -17.47 7.37 1.61
CA TYR A 154 -18.41 7.44 2.75
C TYR A 154 -19.87 7.66 2.32
N PHE A 155 -20.12 8.65 1.46
CA PHE A 155 -21.46 8.94 0.94
C PHE A 155 -22.05 7.78 0.13
N ARG A 156 -21.22 6.97 -0.56
CA ARG A 156 -21.67 5.77 -1.28
C ARG A 156 -22.16 4.66 -0.35
N VAL A 157 -21.77 4.66 0.93
CA VAL A 157 -22.28 3.73 1.95
C VAL A 157 -23.55 4.30 2.58
N ARG A 158 -23.52 5.58 2.99
CA ARG A 158 -24.64 6.22 3.72
C ARG A 158 -25.89 6.46 2.86
N ASN A 159 -25.72 6.83 1.59
CA ASN A 159 -26.83 7.19 0.71
C ASN A 159 -27.36 5.99 -0.11
N PHE A 160 -26.87 4.78 0.18
CA PHE A 160 -27.24 3.56 -0.53
C PHE A 160 -28.65 3.09 -0.16
N LYS A 161 -29.47 2.80 -1.17
CA LYS A 161 -30.79 2.18 -1.01
C LYS A 161 -30.70 0.73 -1.52
N PRO A 162 -30.91 -0.29 -0.66
CA PRO A 162 -30.93 -1.68 -1.10
C PRO A 162 -32.08 -1.94 -2.08
N GLU A 163 -31.75 -2.52 -3.22
CA GLU A 163 -32.70 -2.96 -4.25
C GLU A 163 -32.86 -4.48 -4.17
N THR A 164 -34.08 -4.96 -4.32
CA THR A 164 -34.37 -6.41 -4.27
C THR A 164 -34.19 -6.99 -5.66
N PHE A 165 -33.50 -8.12 -5.74
CA PHE A 165 -33.23 -8.82 -6.99
C PHE A 165 -33.59 -10.30 -6.87
N TRP A 166 -33.85 -10.93 -8.00
CA TRP A 166 -34.10 -12.36 -8.10
C TRP A 166 -33.13 -13.00 -9.10
N ALA A 167 -32.70 -14.22 -8.78
CA ALA A 167 -31.77 -15.00 -9.59
C ALA A 167 -32.21 -16.47 -9.59
N ILE A 168 -31.90 -17.19 -10.68
CA ILE A 168 -32.13 -18.64 -10.76
C ILE A 168 -30.82 -19.33 -10.35
N LYS A 169 -30.83 -20.11 -9.26
CA LYS A 169 -29.71 -20.99 -8.88
C LYS A 169 -30.03 -22.41 -9.40
N VAL A 170 -29.07 -23.05 -10.05
CA VAL A 170 -29.17 -24.43 -10.57
C VAL A 170 -28.00 -25.24 -10.01
N MET A 171 -28.28 -26.40 -9.43
CA MET A 171 -27.28 -27.32 -8.91
C MET A 171 -27.55 -28.75 -9.36
N HIS A 172 -26.50 -29.48 -9.72
CA HIS A 172 -26.57 -30.90 -10.05
C HIS A 172 -25.47 -31.68 -9.31
N LYS A 173 -25.88 -32.69 -8.55
CA LYS A 173 -24.99 -33.55 -7.76
C LYS A 173 -24.51 -34.73 -8.61
N ARG A 174 -23.20 -34.78 -8.89
CA ARG A 174 -22.54 -35.82 -9.69
C ARG A 174 -21.24 -36.23 -9.02
N ASP A 175 -20.94 -37.52 -8.95
CA ASP A 175 -19.74 -38.08 -8.29
C ASP A 175 -19.56 -37.63 -6.82
N ASN A 176 -20.68 -37.40 -6.11
CA ASN A 176 -20.78 -36.79 -4.79
C ASN A 176 -20.25 -35.33 -4.69
N ILE A 177 -20.13 -34.64 -5.83
CA ILE A 177 -19.80 -33.22 -5.95
C ILE A 177 -21.07 -32.45 -6.30
N ASP A 178 -21.38 -31.42 -5.52
CA ASP A 178 -22.51 -30.51 -5.76
C ASP A 178 -22.08 -29.40 -6.73
N VAL A 179 -22.41 -29.55 -8.02
CA VAL A 179 -22.00 -28.60 -9.07
C VAL A 179 -23.04 -27.50 -9.19
N ASN A 180 -22.67 -26.30 -8.73
CA ASN A 180 -23.48 -25.10 -8.89
C ASN A 180 -23.20 -24.45 -10.25
N PHE A 181 -24.26 -24.12 -10.98
CA PHE A 181 -24.22 -23.44 -12.27
C PHE A 181 -24.80 -22.02 -12.13
N SER A 182 -23.95 -21.02 -12.38
CA SER A 182 -24.31 -19.60 -12.33
C SER A 182 -25.16 -19.22 -13.54
N TRP A 183 -26.28 -18.55 -13.30
CA TRP A 183 -27.15 -18.04 -14.36
C TRP A 183 -26.45 -16.93 -15.16
N SER A 184 -26.45 -17.02 -16.49
CA SER A 184 -25.74 -16.08 -17.36
C SER A 184 -26.37 -14.68 -17.44
N ARG A 185 -27.53 -14.46 -16.83
CA ARG A 185 -28.10 -13.12 -16.57
C ARG A 185 -27.69 -12.54 -15.20
N HIS A 186 -26.96 -13.31 -14.39
CA HIS A 186 -26.63 -13.03 -12.98
C HIS A 186 -27.88 -12.85 -12.08
N ARG A 187 -28.53 -11.70 -12.16
CA ARG A 187 -29.72 -11.31 -11.37
C ARG A 187 -30.55 -10.27 -12.13
N LEU A 188 -31.86 -10.27 -11.93
CA LEU A 188 -32.78 -9.24 -12.43
C LEU A 188 -33.54 -8.57 -11.28
N PHE A 189 -33.89 -7.30 -11.46
CA PHE A 189 -34.59 -6.46 -10.48
C PHE A 189 -36.13 -6.44 -10.66
N ASP A 190 -36.66 -7.28 -11.57
CA ASP A 190 -38.10 -7.53 -11.69
C ASP A 190 -38.41 -9.01 -11.40
N ARG A 191 -39.27 -9.24 -10.41
CA ARG A 191 -39.71 -10.56 -9.99
C ARG A 191 -40.59 -11.26 -11.03
N ALA A 192 -41.40 -10.52 -11.79
CA ALA A 192 -42.31 -11.11 -12.78
C ALA A 192 -41.52 -11.74 -13.94
N SER A 193 -40.51 -11.02 -14.46
CA SER A 193 -39.59 -11.52 -15.48
C SER A 193 -38.85 -12.78 -15.03
N VAL A 194 -38.33 -12.82 -13.79
CA VAL A 194 -37.61 -14.03 -13.31
C VAL A 194 -38.56 -15.22 -13.14
N ILE A 195 -39.80 -15.01 -12.68
CA ILE A 195 -40.81 -16.07 -12.61
C ILE A 195 -41.07 -16.67 -14.00
N VAL A 196 -41.33 -15.83 -15.02
CA VAL A 196 -41.60 -16.32 -16.39
C VAL A 196 -40.42 -17.10 -16.98
N LEU A 197 -39.18 -16.69 -16.72
CA LEU A 197 -37.99 -17.41 -17.17
C LEU A 197 -37.80 -18.72 -16.39
N TYR A 198 -38.04 -18.72 -15.07
CA TYR A 198 -37.94 -19.89 -14.21
C TYR A 198 -39.01 -20.95 -14.51
N GLU A 199 -40.24 -20.55 -14.82
CA GLU A 199 -41.31 -21.46 -15.25
C GLU A 199 -40.95 -22.20 -16.55
N ARG A 200 -40.26 -21.53 -17.50
CA ARG A 200 -39.75 -22.18 -18.72
C ARG A 200 -38.65 -23.20 -18.43
N CYS A 201 -37.77 -22.91 -17.48
CA CYS A 201 -36.78 -23.88 -16.99
C CYS A 201 -37.47 -25.13 -16.43
N LEU A 202 -38.41 -24.96 -15.49
CA LEU A 202 -39.15 -26.07 -14.90
C LEU A 202 -39.98 -26.87 -15.92
N ALA A 203 -40.59 -26.20 -16.90
CA ALA A 203 -41.34 -26.84 -17.98
C ALA A 203 -40.46 -27.72 -18.89
N ALA A 204 -39.20 -27.34 -19.10
CA ALA A 204 -38.25 -28.13 -19.88
C ALA A 204 -37.76 -29.40 -19.15
N LYS A 205 -37.74 -29.39 -17.81
CA LYS A 205 -37.27 -30.45 -16.88
C LYS A 205 -35.80 -30.85 -16.99
N MET A 206 -35.31 -31.09 -18.20
CA MET A 206 -33.93 -31.49 -18.48
C MET A 206 -33.09 -30.28 -18.85
N ALA A 207 -31.96 -30.10 -18.17
CA ALA A 207 -30.87 -29.25 -18.64
C ALA A 207 -30.03 -30.01 -19.67
N LYS A 208 -29.51 -29.30 -20.68
CA LYS A 208 -28.63 -29.85 -21.72
C LYS A 208 -27.25 -29.19 -21.64
N VAL A 209 -26.18 -29.99 -21.64
CA VAL A 209 -24.82 -29.47 -21.79
C VAL A 209 -24.62 -29.02 -23.24
N VAL A 210 -24.47 -27.71 -23.46
CA VAL A 210 -24.24 -27.15 -24.81
C VAL A 210 -22.76 -26.99 -25.14
N LYS A 211 -21.88 -26.95 -24.13
CA LYS A 211 -20.43 -26.80 -24.30
C LYS A 211 -19.69 -27.34 -23.07
N VAL A 212 -18.60 -28.04 -23.32
CA VAL A 212 -17.57 -28.40 -22.34
C VAL A 212 -16.24 -27.97 -22.96
N GLN A 213 -15.46 -27.17 -22.25
CA GLN A 213 -14.20 -26.65 -22.78
C GLN A 213 -13.11 -26.61 -21.72
N GLU A 214 -12.07 -27.41 -21.93
CA GLU A 214 -10.86 -27.37 -21.11
C GLU A 214 -9.83 -26.40 -21.70
N LYS A 215 -9.17 -25.64 -20.84
CA LYS A 215 -8.09 -24.70 -21.21
C LYS A 215 -6.96 -24.76 -20.19
N PRO A 216 -5.69 -24.90 -20.62
CA PRO A 216 -4.55 -24.57 -19.78
C PRO A 216 -4.70 -23.15 -19.23
N THR A 217 -4.55 -23.00 -17.92
CA THR A 217 -4.68 -21.74 -17.21
C THR A 217 -3.50 -21.54 -16.27
N LYS A 218 -3.20 -20.27 -15.97
CA LYS A 218 -2.14 -19.87 -15.05
C LYS A 218 -2.69 -18.94 -13.99
N LYS A 219 -2.27 -19.14 -12.74
CA LYS A 219 -2.27 -18.05 -11.76
C LYS A 219 -0.87 -17.44 -11.78
N TRP A 220 -0.80 -16.20 -12.24
CA TRP A 220 0.47 -15.49 -12.44
C TRP A 220 1.20 -15.28 -11.12
N LYS A 221 2.52 -15.50 -11.13
CA LYS A 221 3.37 -15.12 -9.99
C LYS A 221 3.30 -13.60 -9.74
N PRO A 222 3.49 -13.12 -8.50
CA PRO A 222 3.37 -11.70 -8.18
C PRO A 222 4.35 -10.83 -8.97
N LEU A 223 4.02 -9.54 -9.11
CA LEU A 223 4.99 -8.52 -9.51
C LEU A 223 5.98 -8.24 -8.36
N PRO A 224 7.19 -7.75 -8.66
CA PRO A 224 8.08 -7.14 -7.69
C PRO A 224 7.37 -6.15 -6.75
N LEU A 225 7.89 -6.01 -5.53
CA LEU A 225 7.19 -5.34 -4.45
C LEU A 225 7.41 -3.83 -4.49
N THR A 226 6.39 -3.07 -4.85
CA THR A 226 6.34 -1.62 -4.60
C THR A 226 5.94 -1.34 -3.16
N THR A 227 6.09 -0.09 -2.74
CA THR A 227 5.70 0.32 -1.39
C THR A 227 4.20 0.38 -1.20
N VAL A 228 3.44 0.77 -2.24
CA VAL A 228 1.97 0.67 -2.28
C VAL A 228 1.53 -0.76 -1.96
N ASP A 229 2.12 -1.74 -2.64
CA ASP A 229 1.80 -3.15 -2.43
C ASP A 229 2.27 -3.66 -1.06
N LEU A 230 3.42 -3.20 -0.54
CA LEU A 230 3.84 -3.52 0.82
C LEU A 230 2.82 -3.04 1.86
N GLN A 231 2.38 -1.78 1.79
CA GLN A 231 1.39 -1.25 2.73
C GLN A 231 0.04 -2.01 2.58
N LYS A 232 -0.50 -2.18 1.35
CA LYS A 232 -1.74 -2.95 1.08
C LYS A 232 -1.73 -4.35 1.69
N MET A 233 -0.63 -5.07 1.46
CA MET A 233 -0.53 -6.47 1.85
C MET A 233 -0.19 -6.63 3.33
N ALA A 234 0.45 -5.63 3.97
CA ALA A 234 0.66 -5.61 5.41
C ALA A 234 -0.66 -5.48 6.19
N THR A 235 -1.58 -4.61 5.77
CA THR A 235 -2.93 -4.56 6.40
C THR A 235 -3.73 -5.85 6.09
N ARG A 236 -3.77 -6.27 4.81
CA ARG A 236 -4.55 -7.44 4.36
C ARG A 236 -4.10 -8.77 4.97
N PHE A 237 -2.79 -8.99 5.14
CA PHE A 237 -2.23 -10.27 5.59
C PHE A 237 -1.47 -10.20 6.92
N LEU A 238 -0.72 -9.12 7.18
CA LEU A 238 0.09 -8.98 8.40
C LEU A 238 -0.66 -8.30 9.56
N ARG A 239 -1.89 -7.79 9.37
CA ARG A 239 -2.65 -7.08 10.43
C ARG A 239 -1.83 -5.92 11.05
N MET A 240 -1.03 -5.26 10.22
CA MET A 240 -0.25 -4.07 10.58
C MET A 240 -0.82 -2.88 9.80
N THR A 241 -0.76 -1.68 10.36
CA THR A 241 -1.07 -0.47 9.59
C THR A 241 0.00 -0.23 8.53
N GLY A 242 -0.30 0.59 7.52
CA GLY A 242 0.68 1.07 6.55
C GLY A 242 1.86 1.70 7.27
N GLN A 243 1.62 2.56 8.27
CA GLN A 243 2.65 3.17 9.11
C GLN A 243 3.52 2.13 9.82
N GLN A 244 2.94 1.15 10.50
CA GLN A 244 3.68 0.09 11.20
C GLN A 244 4.51 -0.77 10.24
N ALA A 245 4.00 -1.01 9.03
CA ALA A 245 4.72 -1.71 7.98
C ALA A 245 5.92 -0.89 7.47
N MET A 246 5.73 0.41 7.24
CA MET A 246 6.77 1.34 6.82
C MET A 246 7.86 1.50 7.88
N GLU A 247 7.49 1.68 9.14
CA GLU A 247 8.44 1.78 10.26
C GLU A 247 9.27 0.49 10.41
N ALA A 248 8.63 -0.68 10.35
CA ALA A 248 9.33 -1.96 10.40
C ALA A 248 10.25 -2.15 9.18
N ALA A 249 9.83 -1.73 7.98
CA ALA A 249 10.62 -1.82 6.77
C ALA A 249 11.81 -0.82 6.76
N GLU A 250 11.62 0.40 7.26
CA GLU A 250 12.69 1.41 7.40
C GLU A 250 13.74 0.94 8.42
N ASN A 251 13.32 0.30 9.52
CA ASN A 251 14.23 -0.35 10.46
C ASN A 251 14.98 -1.54 9.84
N LEU A 252 14.33 -2.37 9.01
CA LEU A 252 14.99 -3.46 8.27
C LEU A 252 16.02 -2.94 7.24
N TYR A 253 15.72 -1.84 6.55
CA TYR A 253 16.64 -1.15 5.64
C TYR A 253 17.84 -0.55 6.40
N ASN A 254 17.59 0.15 7.52
CA ASN A 254 18.64 0.71 8.38
C ASN A 254 19.56 -0.37 8.98
N LYS A 255 19.09 -1.62 9.08
CA LYS A 255 19.87 -2.81 9.46
C LYS A 255 20.55 -3.53 8.28
N GLY A 256 20.35 -3.08 7.05
CA GLY A 256 20.94 -3.67 5.82
C GLY A 256 20.26 -4.95 5.33
N PHE A 257 19.07 -5.30 5.83
CA PHE A 257 18.40 -6.56 5.51
C PHE A 257 17.56 -6.53 4.22
N ILE A 258 16.96 -5.37 3.89
CA ILE A 258 16.16 -5.16 2.67
C ILE A 258 16.63 -3.93 1.90
N SER A 259 16.29 -3.82 0.63
CA SER A 259 16.39 -2.57 -0.14
C SER A 259 15.45 -1.52 0.46
N TYR A 260 15.72 -0.24 0.17
CA TYR A 260 14.95 0.87 0.73
C TYR A 260 13.45 0.71 0.45
N PRO A 261 12.58 0.86 1.47
CA PRO A 261 11.23 0.30 1.44
C PRO A 261 10.19 1.26 0.83
N ARG A 262 10.65 2.21 0.02
CA ARG A 262 10.00 3.49 -0.30
C ARG A 262 10.32 3.82 -1.78
N THR A 263 9.54 3.24 -2.69
CA THR A 263 9.76 3.13 -4.14
C THR A 263 8.45 2.85 -4.90
N GLU A 264 8.31 3.45 -6.10
CA GLU A 264 7.26 3.16 -7.09
C GLU A 264 7.61 1.96 -8.01
N THR A 265 8.88 1.55 -8.07
CA THR A 265 9.40 0.60 -9.07
C THR A 265 8.88 -0.83 -8.89
N ASP A 266 8.23 -1.38 -9.94
CA ASP A 266 7.63 -2.73 -9.97
C ASP A 266 8.37 -3.70 -10.91
N ARG A 267 9.64 -3.42 -11.19
CA ARG A 267 10.51 -4.16 -12.12
C ARG A 267 11.96 -4.21 -11.65
N PHE A 268 12.65 -5.33 -11.85
CA PHE A 268 14.09 -5.41 -11.58
C PHE A 268 14.91 -5.03 -12.82
N ASP A 269 16.05 -4.38 -12.60
CA ASP A 269 17.07 -4.15 -13.62
C ASP A 269 17.69 -5.47 -14.10
N SER A 270 17.98 -5.57 -15.40
CA SER A 270 18.47 -6.80 -16.05
C SER A 270 19.91 -7.17 -15.69
N GLY A 271 20.73 -6.22 -15.22
CA GLY A 271 22.08 -6.47 -14.70
C GLY A 271 22.12 -6.92 -13.24
N MET A 272 21.01 -6.89 -12.52
CA MET A 272 20.97 -7.27 -11.11
C MET A 272 21.08 -8.78 -10.92
N ASN A 273 22.07 -9.25 -10.14
CA ASN A 273 22.25 -10.68 -9.84
C ASN A 273 21.25 -11.17 -8.77
N LEU A 274 19.98 -11.30 -9.15
CA LEU A 274 18.90 -11.79 -8.29
C LEU A 274 19.16 -13.22 -7.78
N ARG A 275 19.85 -14.06 -8.57
CA ARG A 275 20.18 -15.44 -8.22
C ARG A 275 21.07 -15.54 -6.98
N ASN A 276 22.02 -14.61 -6.83
CA ASN A 276 22.83 -14.46 -5.61
C ASN A 276 21.96 -14.07 -4.40
N LEU A 277 21.03 -13.12 -4.58
CA LEU A 277 20.11 -12.70 -3.52
C LEU A 277 19.16 -13.83 -3.08
N VAL A 278 18.71 -14.68 -4.01
CA VAL A 278 18.00 -15.93 -3.72
C VAL A 278 18.88 -16.91 -2.94
N GLN A 279 20.13 -17.12 -3.37
CA GLN A 279 21.07 -18.02 -2.70
C GLN A 279 21.35 -17.62 -1.25
N LYS A 280 21.36 -16.32 -0.92
CA LYS A 280 21.48 -15.86 0.48
C LYS A 280 20.32 -16.33 1.36
N GLN A 281 19.14 -16.65 0.81
CA GLN A 281 17.95 -17.03 1.59
C GLN A 281 17.83 -18.55 1.87
N THR A 282 18.77 -19.37 1.38
CA THR A 282 18.80 -20.82 1.61
C THR A 282 18.94 -21.25 3.09
N PRO A 283 19.50 -20.47 4.04
CA PRO A 283 19.62 -20.89 5.44
C PRO A 283 18.32 -20.89 6.27
N ASP A 284 17.21 -20.32 5.77
CA ASP A 284 15.99 -20.22 6.58
C ASP A 284 15.15 -21.51 6.58
N GLY A 285 14.83 -22.05 7.76
CA GLY A 285 14.03 -23.28 7.89
C GLY A 285 12.59 -23.23 7.34
N ARG A 286 12.06 -22.06 6.94
CA ARG A 286 10.68 -21.87 6.47
C ARG A 286 10.54 -21.73 4.94
N TRP A 287 11.64 -21.49 4.23
CA TRP A 287 11.67 -21.28 2.78
C TRP A 287 13.00 -21.63 2.10
N GLY A 288 14.05 -21.98 2.86
CA GLY A 288 15.40 -22.21 2.37
C GLY A 288 15.48 -23.33 1.32
N GLN A 289 14.72 -24.41 1.50
CA GLN A 289 14.60 -25.49 0.50
C GLN A 289 14.00 -24.98 -0.84
N PHE A 290 13.04 -24.05 -0.79
CA PHE A 290 12.48 -23.44 -2.00
C PHE A 290 13.50 -22.52 -2.67
N ALA A 291 14.21 -21.69 -1.90
CA ALA A 291 15.30 -20.87 -2.42
C ALA A 291 16.42 -21.72 -3.04
N GLN A 292 16.73 -22.88 -2.44
CA GLN A 292 17.71 -23.83 -2.95
C GLN A 292 17.24 -24.44 -4.28
N ALA A 293 15.99 -24.86 -4.41
CA ALA A 293 15.42 -25.36 -5.67
C ALA A 293 15.47 -24.31 -6.81
N LEU A 294 15.36 -23.01 -6.50
CA LEU A 294 15.61 -21.95 -7.49
C LEU A 294 17.08 -21.88 -7.91
N VAL A 295 18.01 -21.98 -6.94
CA VAL A 295 19.48 -22.03 -7.18
C VAL A 295 19.90 -23.29 -7.95
N ASP A 296 19.16 -24.39 -7.84
CA ASP A 296 19.45 -25.65 -8.53
C ASP A 296 18.78 -25.77 -9.90
N GLY A 297 18.10 -24.72 -10.38
CA GLY A 297 17.60 -24.62 -11.75
C GLY A 297 16.21 -23.99 -11.89
N GLY A 298 15.42 -23.95 -10.81
CA GLY A 298 14.05 -23.41 -10.83
C GLY A 298 13.94 -21.89 -10.90
N PHE A 299 15.06 -21.14 -10.88
CA PHE A 299 15.05 -19.68 -10.96
C PHE A 299 14.51 -19.21 -12.32
N GLN A 300 13.47 -18.37 -12.26
CA GLN A 300 12.93 -17.65 -13.40
C GLN A 300 13.01 -16.14 -13.16
N GLN A 301 13.30 -15.38 -14.21
CA GLN A 301 13.32 -13.91 -14.10
C GLN A 301 11.97 -13.36 -13.63
N PRO A 302 11.94 -12.37 -12.72
CA PRO A 302 10.70 -11.70 -12.32
C PRO A 302 9.94 -11.07 -13.48
N ARG A 303 8.61 -11.07 -13.34
CA ARG A 303 7.73 -10.31 -14.24
C ARG A 303 8.07 -8.83 -14.12
N GLN A 304 8.20 -8.15 -15.26
CA GLN A 304 8.34 -6.70 -15.33
C GLN A 304 6.94 -6.08 -15.24
N GLY A 305 6.74 -5.10 -14.36
CA GLY A 305 5.52 -4.29 -14.33
C GLY A 305 5.63 -3.09 -15.28
N ARG A 306 5.07 -1.94 -14.87
CA ARG A 306 4.99 -0.71 -15.69
C ARG A 306 5.65 0.52 -15.06
N HIS A 307 6.12 0.42 -13.82
CA HIS A 307 6.52 1.55 -12.99
C HIS A 307 8.01 1.49 -12.67
N ASP A 308 8.66 2.64 -12.76
CA ASP A 308 10.12 2.79 -12.72
C ASP A 308 10.44 4.22 -12.28
N ASP A 309 10.78 4.39 -11.00
CA ASP A 309 11.22 5.67 -10.43
C ASP A 309 12.65 6.05 -10.88
N LYS A 310 13.36 5.15 -11.57
CA LYS A 310 14.75 5.29 -12.07
C LYS A 310 15.77 5.59 -10.96
N ALA A 311 15.41 5.27 -9.73
CA ALA A 311 16.13 5.67 -8.53
C ALA A 311 16.30 4.48 -7.56
N HIS A 312 15.39 3.51 -7.60
CA HIS A 312 15.37 2.28 -6.80
C HIS A 312 15.15 1.01 -7.62
N PRO A 313 15.69 -0.14 -7.17
CA PRO A 313 15.07 -1.44 -7.40
C PRO A 313 13.86 -1.67 -6.45
N PRO A 314 12.93 -2.57 -6.79
CA PRO A 314 11.81 -2.96 -5.94
C PRO A 314 12.22 -3.42 -4.54
N ILE A 315 11.29 -3.46 -3.58
CA ILE A 315 11.55 -3.91 -2.21
C ILE A 315 11.89 -5.41 -2.20
N HIS A 316 13.12 -5.75 -1.79
CA HIS A 316 13.67 -7.11 -1.84
C HIS A 316 14.73 -7.33 -0.73
N PRO A 317 15.04 -8.59 -0.36
CA PRO A 317 16.05 -8.86 0.66
C PRO A 317 17.48 -8.75 0.13
N ILE A 318 18.32 -7.97 0.81
CA ILE A 318 19.73 -7.74 0.44
C ILE A 318 20.64 -8.84 1.01
N THR A 319 20.28 -9.36 2.17
CA THR A 319 20.98 -10.47 2.85
C THR A 319 20.03 -11.30 3.70
N TYR A 320 20.52 -12.34 4.36
CA TYR A 320 19.74 -13.12 5.32
C TYR A 320 19.70 -12.44 6.69
N ALA A 321 18.50 -12.29 7.24
CA ALA A 321 18.27 -11.88 8.63
C ALA A 321 17.89 -13.09 9.49
N ALA A 322 18.76 -13.49 10.41
CA ALA A 322 18.43 -14.50 11.41
C ALA A 322 17.25 -14.01 12.28
N PRO A 323 16.26 -14.86 12.64
CA PRO A 323 15.09 -14.43 13.41
C PRO A 323 15.39 -13.77 14.76
N SER A 324 16.56 -14.01 15.35
CA SER A 324 17.04 -13.39 16.60
C SER A 324 17.52 -11.94 16.44
N ALA A 325 17.75 -11.44 15.23
CA ALA A 325 18.14 -10.06 14.95
C ALA A 325 16.94 -9.11 14.73
N LEU A 326 15.73 -9.66 14.73
CA LEU A 326 14.49 -8.98 14.36
C LEU A 326 13.49 -8.95 15.52
N ASN A 327 12.82 -7.81 15.72
CA ASN A 327 11.61 -7.74 16.55
C ASN A 327 10.40 -8.37 15.83
N ASP A 328 9.26 -8.51 16.50
CA ASP A 328 8.09 -9.20 15.91
C ASP A 328 7.52 -8.52 14.66
N ASN A 329 7.51 -7.20 14.58
CA ASN A 329 7.01 -6.48 13.40
C ASN A 329 8.02 -6.60 12.24
N GLU A 330 9.30 -6.37 12.50
CA GLU A 330 10.40 -6.58 11.55
C GLU A 330 10.39 -8.02 11.00
N ARG A 331 10.25 -9.03 11.86
CA ARG A 331 10.21 -10.45 11.49
C ARG A 331 9.08 -10.78 10.53
N ARG A 332 7.91 -10.14 10.69
CA ARG A 332 6.70 -10.35 9.88
C ARG A 332 6.80 -9.64 8.53
N VAL A 333 7.33 -8.41 8.51
CA VAL A 333 7.59 -7.68 7.25
C VAL A 333 8.72 -8.35 6.46
N TYR A 334 9.82 -8.75 7.11
CA TYR A 334 10.93 -9.44 6.46
C TYR A 334 10.51 -10.78 5.84
N GLU A 335 9.76 -11.62 6.56
CA GLU A 335 9.20 -12.86 5.99
C GLU A 335 8.29 -12.58 4.77
N PHE A 336 7.47 -11.53 4.81
CA PHE A 336 6.65 -11.13 3.66
C PHE A 336 7.51 -10.72 2.46
N VAL A 337 8.50 -9.84 2.66
CA VAL A 337 9.42 -9.36 1.59
C VAL A 337 10.20 -10.52 0.97
N VAL A 338 10.77 -11.42 1.78
CA VAL A 338 11.52 -12.58 1.28
C VAL A 338 10.60 -13.53 0.50
N ARG A 339 9.42 -13.89 1.04
CA ARG A 339 8.47 -14.77 0.34
C ARG A 339 7.97 -14.15 -0.97
N ARG A 340 7.69 -12.84 -0.99
CA ARG A 340 7.32 -12.10 -2.20
C ARG A 340 8.45 -12.13 -3.24
N PHE A 341 9.69 -11.90 -2.83
CA PHE A 341 10.86 -11.94 -3.71
C PHE A 341 11.10 -13.34 -4.30
N LEU A 342 11.12 -14.38 -3.47
CA LEU A 342 11.28 -15.77 -3.93
C LEU A 342 10.14 -16.19 -4.88
N ALA A 343 8.92 -15.74 -4.64
CA ALA A 343 7.78 -15.97 -5.53
C ALA A 343 7.95 -15.28 -6.89
N CYS A 344 8.44 -14.04 -6.92
CA CYS A 344 8.78 -13.34 -8.16
C CYS A 344 9.84 -14.11 -8.97
N CYS A 345 10.77 -14.78 -8.29
CA CYS A 345 11.87 -15.55 -8.88
C CYS A 345 11.50 -17.00 -9.27
N SER A 346 10.23 -17.40 -9.18
CA SER A 346 9.74 -18.77 -9.46
C SER A 346 8.90 -18.83 -10.74
N GLU A 347 8.27 -19.97 -11.02
CA GLU A 347 7.29 -20.16 -12.10
C GLU A 347 5.88 -19.65 -11.74
N ASP A 348 5.07 -19.34 -12.76
CA ASP A 348 3.63 -19.17 -12.57
C ASP A 348 3.01 -20.50 -12.10
N ALA A 349 1.99 -20.46 -11.26
CA ALA A 349 1.23 -21.67 -10.94
C ALA A 349 0.40 -22.09 -12.17
N LYS A 350 0.42 -23.38 -12.53
CA LYS A 350 -0.24 -23.92 -13.74
C LYS A 350 -1.38 -24.87 -13.39
N GLY A 351 -2.42 -24.87 -14.21
CA GLY A 351 -3.60 -25.71 -14.02
C GLY A 351 -4.42 -25.86 -15.29
N VAL A 352 -5.52 -26.61 -15.20
CA VAL A 352 -6.53 -26.70 -16.27
C VAL A 352 -7.84 -26.14 -15.73
N ALA A 353 -8.43 -25.21 -16.48
CA ALA A 353 -9.79 -24.73 -16.25
C ALA A 353 -10.76 -25.52 -17.12
N THR A 354 -11.86 -25.97 -16.55
CA THR A 354 -12.95 -26.67 -17.25
C THR A 354 -14.19 -25.78 -17.18
N ASP A 355 -14.59 -25.22 -18.31
CA ASP A 355 -15.82 -24.44 -18.49
C ASP A 355 -16.94 -25.37 -18.99
N VAL A 356 -18.09 -25.39 -18.32
CA VAL A 356 -19.29 -26.16 -18.72
C VAL A 356 -20.48 -25.22 -18.80
N ASP A 357 -21.04 -25.06 -20.00
CA ASP A 357 -22.24 -24.23 -20.23
C ASP A 357 -23.46 -25.15 -20.45
N LEU A 358 -24.55 -24.84 -19.77
CA LEU A 358 -25.85 -25.50 -19.88
C LEU A 358 -26.89 -24.59 -20.54
N LEU A 359 -27.83 -25.21 -21.24
CA LEU A 359 -29.13 -24.63 -21.57
C LEU A 359 -30.22 -25.35 -20.75
N TYR A 360 -31.06 -24.60 -20.05
CA TYR A 360 -32.21 -25.14 -19.30
C TYR A 360 -33.43 -24.26 -19.57
N GLY A 361 -34.45 -24.81 -20.24
CA GLY A 361 -35.42 -23.99 -20.95
C GLY A 361 -34.75 -23.15 -22.04
N ASP A 362 -35.08 -21.85 -22.09
CA ASP A 362 -34.39 -20.87 -22.96
C ASP A 362 -33.11 -20.28 -22.32
N GLU A 363 -32.84 -20.60 -21.05
CA GLU A 363 -31.87 -19.88 -20.23
C GLU A 363 -30.51 -20.58 -20.13
N ASN A 364 -29.45 -19.77 -20.18
CA ASN A 364 -28.07 -20.25 -20.17
C ASN A 364 -27.48 -20.16 -18.76
N PHE A 365 -26.76 -21.20 -18.35
CA PHE A 365 -26.06 -21.29 -17.06
C PHE A 365 -24.62 -21.79 -17.29
N HIS A 366 -23.68 -21.46 -16.41
CA HIS A 366 -22.28 -21.86 -16.54
C HIS A 366 -21.67 -22.31 -15.21
N ALA A 367 -20.81 -23.32 -15.25
CA ALA A 367 -19.95 -23.73 -14.14
C ALA A 367 -18.48 -23.75 -14.58
N ARG A 368 -17.58 -23.37 -13.68
CA ARG A 368 -16.13 -23.31 -13.94
C ARG A 368 -15.33 -23.99 -12.85
N GLY A 369 -14.70 -25.11 -13.18
CA GLY A 369 -13.68 -25.75 -12.36
C GLY A 369 -12.29 -25.30 -12.72
N VAL A 370 -11.34 -25.43 -11.78
CA VAL A 370 -9.91 -25.35 -12.06
C VAL A 370 -9.19 -26.39 -11.20
N VAL A 371 -8.42 -27.25 -11.84
CA VAL A 371 -7.49 -28.19 -11.21
C VAL A 371 -6.09 -27.60 -11.26
N VAL A 372 -5.44 -27.46 -10.10
CA VAL A 372 -4.05 -27.00 -10.00
C VAL A 372 -3.13 -28.18 -10.27
N LEU A 373 -2.32 -28.09 -11.33
CA LEU A 373 -1.34 -29.13 -11.71
C LEU A 373 0.04 -28.83 -11.12
N GLU A 374 0.45 -27.56 -11.15
CA GLU A 374 1.72 -27.09 -10.59
C GLU A 374 1.47 -25.89 -9.68
N ARG A 375 1.95 -25.97 -8.44
CA ARG A 375 1.75 -24.92 -7.43
C ARG A 375 2.81 -23.82 -7.48
N ASN A 376 4.06 -24.17 -7.78
CA ASN A 376 5.16 -23.26 -8.07
C ASN A 376 5.28 -22.13 -7.02
N TYR A 377 5.12 -20.85 -7.40
CA TYR A 377 5.24 -19.74 -6.45
C TYR A 377 4.30 -19.82 -5.23
N LEU A 378 3.18 -20.56 -5.31
CA LEU A 378 2.21 -20.75 -4.22
C LEU A 378 2.75 -21.60 -3.06
N ASP A 379 3.88 -22.27 -3.22
CA ASP A 379 4.52 -23.06 -2.16
C ASP A 379 5.40 -22.20 -1.24
N VAL A 380 5.91 -21.06 -1.73
CA VAL A 380 6.59 -20.05 -0.89
C VAL A 380 5.65 -18.90 -0.48
N TYR A 381 4.70 -18.51 -1.33
CA TYR A 381 3.86 -17.32 -1.13
C TYR A 381 2.51 -17.64 -0.47
N VAL A 382 2.57 -18.16 0.76
CA VAL A 382 1.43 -18.64 1.59
C VAL A 382 0.29 -17.63 1.83
N TYR A 383 0.49 -16.36 1.49
CA TYR A 383 -0.52 -15.30 1.57
C TYR A 383 -1.57 -15.40 0.46
N GLU A 384 -1.20 -15.97 -0.69
CA GLU A 384 -2.12 -16.31 -1.77
C GLU A 384 -2.54 -17.78 -1.72
N LYS A 385 -3.74 -18.03 -2.24
CA LYS A 385 -4.22 -19.38 -2.52
C LYS A 385 -4.75 -19.46 -3.95
N TRP A 386 -4.79 -20.68 -4.45
CA TRP A 386 -5.53 -21.05 -5.65
C TRP A 386 -6.46 -22.21 -5.27
N THR A 387 -7.46 -21.85 -4.46
CA THR A 387 -8.42 -22.77 -3.83
C THR A 387 -9.76 -22.05 -3.76
N GLY A 388 -10.85 -22.71 -4.17
CA GLY A 388 -12.19 -22.11 -4.28
C GLY A 388 -12.95 -22.64 -5.50
N THR A 389 -12.22 -23.06 -6.53
CA THR A 389 -12.73 -23.86 -7.64
C THR A 389 -12.80 -25.32 -7.25
N VAL A 390 -13.99 -25.91 -7.33
CA VAL A 390 -14.19 -27.35 -7.23
C VAL A 390 -13.68 -28.00 -8.53
N GLN A 391 -13.07 -29.18 -8.47
CA GLN A 391 -12.85 -29.98 -9.68
C GLN A 391 -14.20 -30.43 -10.20
N LEU A 392 -14.59 -30.01 -11.40
CA LEU A 392 -15.84 -30.47 -11.98
C LEU A 392 -15.77 -31.97 -12.28
N PRO A 393 -16.82 -32.75 -11.98
CA PRO A 393 -16.97 -34.10 -12.52
C PRO A 393 -17.10 -34.05 -14.04
N LYS A 394 -16.96 -35.19 -14.71
CA LYS A 394 -16.96 -35.22 -16.18
C LYS A 394 -18.33 -34.87 -16.75
N PHE A 395 -18.35 -33.92 -17.67
CA PHE A 395 -19.49 -33.60 -18.53
C PHE A 395 -19.16 -33.87 -20.01
N THR A 396 -20.17 -34.06 -20.85
CA THR A 396 -20.07 -34.35 -22.29
C THR A 396 -21.05 -33.47 -23.07
N VAL A 397 -20.57 -32.81 -24.13
CA VAL A 397 -21.43 -31.96 -24.98
C VAL A 397 -22.58 -32.79 -25.57
N GLY A 398 -23.80 -32.27 -25.43
CA GLY A 398 -25.02 -32.92 -25.89
C GLY A 398 -25.71 -33.82 -24.86
N GLU A 399 -25.09 -34.12 -23.71
CA GLU A 399 -25.78 -34.84 -22.64
C GLU A 399 -26.95 -34.02 -22.06
N VAL A 400 -27.92 -34.73 -21.47
CA VAL A 400 -29.05 -34.14 -20.76
C VAL A 400 -29.20 -34.75 -19.38
N PHE A 401 -29.57 -33.93 -18.39
CA PHE A 401 -29.84 -34.37 -17.02
C PHE A 401 -30.94 -33.52 -16.38
N GLU A 402 -31.67 -34.10 -15.43
CA GLU A 402 -32.54 -33.33 -14.53
C GLU A 402 -31.64 -32.67 -13.45
N PRO A 403 -31.74 -31.34 -13.23
CA PRO A 403 -31.04 -30.69 -12.13
C PRO A 403 -31.44 -31.31 -10.78
N THR A 404 -30.48 -31.48 -9.87
CA THR A 404 -30.76 -31.98 -8.52
C THR A 404 -31.52 -30.93 -7.70
N GLU A 405 -31.26 -29.65 -7.99
CA GLU A 405 -31.94 -28.51 -7.40
C GLU A 405 -32.01 -27.38 -8.44
N ALA A 406 -33.17 -26.77 -8.56
CA ALA A 406 -33.37 -25.52 -9.27
C ALA A 406 -34.27 -24.63 -8.42
N LEU A 407 -33.86 -23.39 -8.15
CA LEU A 407 -34.58 -22.45 -7.30
C LEU A 407 -34.50 -21.03 -7.85
N MET A 408 -35.62 -20.30 -7.77
CA MET A 408 -35.59 -18.84 -7.81
C MET A 408 -35.27 -18.31 -6.41
N THR A 409 -34.08 -17.72 -6.24
CA THR A 409 -33.67 -17.07 -4.99
C THR A 409 -33.92 -15.57 -5.03
N GLU A 410 -34.41 -15.00 -3.92
CA GLU A 410 -34.49 -13.56 -3.67
C GLU A 410 -33.25 -13.10 -2.90
N GLY A 411 -32.69 -11.96 -3.30
CA GLY A 411 -31.59 -11.28 -2.61
C GLY A 411 -31.81 -9.77 -2.57
N LYS A 412 -30.98 -9.06 -1.81
CA LYS A 412 -30.98 -7.59 -1.75
C LYS A 412 -29.55 -7.08 -1.89
N THR A 413 -29.33 -6.07 -2.72
CA THR A 413 -28.00 -5.51 -2.94
C THR A 413 -27.43 -4.97 -1.64
N ALA A 414 -26.19 -5.34 -1.31
CA ALA A 414 -25.55 -4.85 -0.10
C ALA A 414 -24.93 -3.45 -0.32
N PRO A 415 -24.98 -2.53 0.67
CA PRO A 415 -24.20 -1.30 0.59
C PRO A 415 -22.69 -1.65 0.53
N PRO A 416 -21.88 -0.86 -0.19
CA PRO A 416 -20.43 -1.06 -0.20
C PRO A 416 -19.87 -1.09 1.22
N ASN A 417 -18.89 -1.96 1.47
CA ASN A 417 -18.17 -1.92 2.74
C ASN A 417 -17.49 -0.55 2.95
N TYR A 418 -17.34 -0.15 4.22
CA TYR A 418 -16.42 0.93 4.58
C TYR A 418 -14.99 0.56 4.15
N LEU A 419 -14.14 1.57 3.90
CA LEU A 419 -12.77 1.31 3.45
C LEU A 419 -11.99 0.62 4.57
N THR A 420 -11.35 -0.51 4.27
CA THR A 420 -10.21 -0.95 5.08
C THR A 420 -9.02 -0.05 4.79
N GLU A 421 -7.96 -0.11 5.60
CA GLU A 421 -6.74 0.64 5.27
C GLU A 421 -6.16 0.26 3.90
N ALA A 422 -6.31 -1.01 3.47
CA ALA A 422 -5.84 -1.46 2.16
C ALA A 422 -6.74 -0.97 1.01
N ASP A 423 -8.06 -0.84 1.23
CA ASP A 423 -8.98 -0.26 0.24
C ASP A 423 -8.85 1.26 0.17
N LEU A 424 -8.58 1.90 1.32
CA LEU A 424 -8.20 3.30 1.39
C LEU A 424 -6.91 3.48 0.59
N ILE A 425 -5.84 2.74 0.92
CA ILE A 425 -4.57 2.75 0.19
C ILE A 425 -4.70 2.40 -1.31
N ALA A 426 -5.62 1.52 -1.71
CA ALA A 426 -5.92 1.28 -3.13
C ALA A 426 -6.75 2.43 -3.76
N LEU A 427 -7.52 3.17 -2.95
CA LEU A 427 -7.99 4.54 -3.22
C LEU A 427 -6.93 5.62 -2.91
N MET A 428 -5.69 5.23 -2.61
CA MET A 428 -4.46 6.04 -2.56
C MET A 428 -3.42 5.63 -3.63
N ASP A 429 -3.83 4.92 -4.69
CA ASP A 429 -3.03 4.73 -5.92
C ASP A 429 -3.57 5.52 -7.16
N ALA A 430 -4.36 4.87 -8.04
CA ALA A 430 -4.97 5.33 -9.31
C ALA A 430 -5.49 6.79 -9.55
N ASN A 431 -5.82 7.63 -8.56
CA ASN A 431 -6.09 9.07 -8.76
C ASN A 431 -4.83 9.95 -8.72
N GLY A 432 -3.72 9.55 -8.07
CA GLY A 432 -2.49 10.35 -7.87
C GLY A 432 -2.65 11.67 -7.10
N ILE A 433 -2.49 11.63 -5.77
CA ILE A 433 -2.21 12.75 -4.84
C ILE A 433 -1.21 12.23 -3.78
N GLY A 434 -1.12 12.79 -2.58
CA GLY A 434 -0.35 12.22 -1.46
C GLY A 434 1.10 11.84 -1.79
N THR A 435 1.75 12.48 -2.76
CA THR A 435 2.99 11.93 -3.33
C THR A 435 4.18 11.93 -2.36
N ASP A 436 5.07 10.96 -2.56
CA ASP A 436 6.36 10.73 -1.87
C ASP A 436 6.43 10.02 -0.49
N ALA A 437 5.76 8.87 -0.33
CA ALA A 437 5.66 8.04 0.90
C ALA A 437 4.85 8.64 2.06
N THR A 438 3.79 9.36 1.73
CA THR A 438 2.89 10.06 2.67
C THR A 438 1.50 9.42 2.85
N MET A 439 1.18 8.26 2.25
CA MET A 439 -0.10 7.53 2.47
C MET A 439 -0.35 7.36 3.96
N ALA A 440 0.57 6.62 4.60
CA ALA A 440 0.48 6.24 5.99
C ALA A 440 0.38 7.49 6.89
N GLU A 441 1.07 8.57 6.51
CA GLU A 441 1.09 9.82 7.24
C GLU A 441 -0.24 10.61 7.10
N HIS A 442 -0.82 10.71 5.90
CA HIS A 442 -2.15 11.32 5.72
C HIS A 442 -3.25 10.48 6.38
N VAL A 443 -3.18 9.15 6.28
CA VAL A 443 -4.10 8.19 6.92
C VAL A 443 -4.00 8.25 8.45
N GLN A 444 -2.80 8.44 8.99
CA GLN A 444 -2.55 8.70 10.41
C GLN A 444 -3.15 10.06 10.82
N LYS A 445 -2.84 11.14 10.11
CA LYS A 445 -3.30 12.51 10.43
C LYS A 445 -4.83 12.67 10.48
N ILE A 446 -5.60 11.91 9.69
CA ILE A 446 -7.08 11.94 9.75
C ILE A 446 -7.68 11.11 10.91
N GLN A 447 -6.90 10.18 11.48
CA GLN A 447 -7.24 9.45 12.71
C GLN A 447 -6.86 10.29 13.94
N GLU A 448 -5.64 10.84 13.98
CA GLU A 448 -5.14 11.69 15.08
C GLU A 448 -5.97 12.96 15.33
N ARG A 449 -6.74 13.40 14.32
CA ARG A 449 -7.64 14.57 14.40
C ARG A 449 -9.11 14.21 14.62
N ASP A 450 -9.41 12.94 14.94
CA ASP A 450 -10.76 12.41 15.13
C ASP A 450 -11.73 12.73 13.97
N TYR A 451 -11.23 12.86 12.73
CA TYR A 451 -12.08 12.97 11.54
C TYR A 451 -12.61 11.59 11.13
N VAL A 452 -11.83 10.53 11.38
CA VAL A 452 -12.17 9.15 11.06
C VAL A 452 -11.72 8.22 12.19
N ARG A 453 -12.64 7.40 12.70
CA ARG A 453 -12.33 6.33 13.66
C ARG A 453 -12.18 4.99 12.94
N THR A 454 -11.34 4.11 13.48
CA THR A 454 -11.26 2.71 13.01
C THR A 454 -12.13 1.81 13.86
N VAL A 455 -12.85 0.88 13.23
CA VAL A 455 -13.61 -0.18 13.91
C VAL A 455 -13.22 -1.55 13.36
N PRO A 456 -13.28 -2.64 14.14
CA PRO A 456 -13.12 -3.98 13.59
C PRO A 456 -14.24 -4.28 12.59
N LYS A 457 -13.88 -4.73 11.38
CA LYS A 457 -14.84 -5.22 10.39
C LYS A 457 -15.72 -6.30 11.02
N ALA A 458 -17.04 -6.09 11.02
CA ALA A 458 -17.98 -7.04 11.59
C ALA A 458 -17.89 -8.38 10.86
N ALA A 459 -17.79 -9.48 11.63
CA ALA A 459 -17.82 -10.83 11.09
C ALA A 459 -19.25 -11.19 10.65
N ARG A 460 -19.62 -10.77 9.44
CA ARG A 460 -20.73 -11.38 8.70
C ARG A 460 -20.41 -12.88 8.46
N PRO A 461 -21.41 -13.75 8.27
CA PRO A 461 -21.18 -15.07 7.70
C PRO A 461 -20.34 -14.97 6.44
N GLU A 462 -19.50 -15.97 6.18
CA GLU A 462 -18.67 -16.02 4.97
C GLU A 462 -19.47 -16.54 3.75
N ASP A 463 -20.79 -16.41 3.74
CA ASP A 463 -21.64 -16.75 2.60
C ASP A 463 -22.16 -15.46 1.95
N GLU A 464 -22.17 -15.43 0.61
CA GLU A 464 -22.56 -14.30 -0.26
C GLU A 464 -21.61 -13.06 -0.21
N GLU A 465 -20.38 -13.22 -0.74
CA GLU A 465 -19.64 -12.08 -1.32
C GLU A 465 -20.35 -11.60 -2.61
N ASP A 466 -21.05 -10.46 -2.51
CA ASP A 466 -21.68 -9.76 -3.63
C ASP A 466 -20.60 -9.29 -4.64
N GLU A 467 -20.61 -9.79 -5.88
CA GLU A 467 -19.63 -9.40 -6.91
C GLU A 467 -19.82 -7.92 -7.31
N ALA A 468 -18.92 -7.06 -6.82
CA ALA A 468 -18.79 -5.67 -7.22
C ALA A 468 -17.57 -5.50 -8.15
N GLU A 469 -17.77 -4.72 -9.22
CA GLU A 469 -16.89 -4.68 -10.39
C GLU A 469 -15.41 -4.31 -10.10
N ASP A 470 -14.49 -5.23 -10.41
CA ASP A 470 -13.11 -4.91 -10.78
C ASP A 470 -12.96 -5.06 -12.31
N ALA A 471 -12.57 -3.98 -13.00
CA ALA A 471 -11.92 -4.12 -14.31
C ALA A 471 -10.61 -4.93 -14.14
N PRO A 472 -10.23 -5.76 -15.11
CA PRO A 472 -10.03 -7.19 -14.83
C PRO A 472 -8.77 -7.53 -14.00
N ALA A 473 -9.00 -7.93 -12.74
CA ALA A 473 -8.06 -8.69 -11.91
C ALA A 473 -8.85 -9.59 -10.92
N THR A 474 -9.14 -10.83 -11.30
CA THR A 474 -10.14 -11.69 -10.63
C THR A 474 -9.87 -11.93 -9.12
N ARG A 475 -10.81 -11.44 -8.29
CA ARG A 475 -10.91 -11.63 -6.83
C ARG A 475 -11.56 -12.98 -6.45
N GLY A 476 -11.73 -13.22 -5.15
CA GLY A 476 -12.61 -14.27 -4.58
C GLY A 476 -12.50 -14.44 -3.06
N GLY A 477 -13.62 -14.86 -2.44
CA GLY A 477 -13.82 -15.40 -1.07
C GLY A 477 -14.47 -16.81 -1.14
N ARG A 478 -14.33 -17.72 -0.17
CA ARG A 478 -14.83 -17.74 1.25
C ARG A 478 -16.36 -17.88 1.32
N GLY A 479 -16.96 -18.79 2.13
CA GLY A 479 -16.42 -19.99 2.80
C GLY A 479 -17.12 -20.51 4.09
N GLY A 480 -17.40 -21.83 4.18
CA GLY A 480 -17.60 -22.58 5.45
C GLY A 480 -19.00 -22.48 6.11
N ARG A 481 -19.46 -23.40 6.97
CA ARG A 481 -18.80 -24.49 7.72
C ARG A 481 -19.78 -25.65 8.04
N GLY A 482 -19.24 -26.83 8.39
CA GLY A 482 -19.98 -27.92 9.06
C GLY A 482 -19.27 -28.44 10.32
N ALA A 483 -20.04 -29.05 11.24
CA ALA A 483 -19.56 -29.86 12.37
C ALA A 483 -20.01 -31.33 12.17
N ARG A 484 -19.74 -32.37 12.99
CA ARG A 484 -19.40 -32.52 14.44
C ARG A 484 -18.72 -33.90 14.61
N GLY A 485 -17.82 -34.10 15.59
CA GLY A 485 -17.17 -35.40 15.87
C GLY A 485 -16.54 -35.46 17.27
N ARG A 486 -16.28 -36.65 17.86
CA ARG A 486 -16.09 -36.82 19.32
C ARG A 486 -14.99 -37.83 19.74
N GLY A 487 -14.16 -37.44 20.71
CA GLY A 487 -13.06 -38.22 21.34
C GLY A 487 -11.67 -37.82 20.81
N GLY A 488 -10.59 -37.61 21.59
CA GLY A 488 -10.39 -37.65 23.05
C GLY A 488 -10.02 -39.05 23.55
N ARG A 489 -8.94 -39.29 24.33
CA ARG A 489 -7.94 -38.44 25.02
C ARG A 489 -6.65 -38.25 24.17
N GLY A 490 -5.63 -37.46 24.50
CA GLY A 490 -5.40 -36.46 25.57
C GLY A 490 -3.90 -36.38 25.98
N GLY A 491 -3.37 -35.20 26.35
CA GLY A 491 -1.94 -34.99 26.69
C GLY A 491 -1.66 -33.69 27.48
N ARG A 492 -0.48 -33.58 28.12
CA ARG A 492 -0.14 -32.47 29.05
C ARG A 492 0.02 -31.12 28.33
N GLY A 493 -0.48 -30.04 28.95
CA GLY A 493 -0.54 -28.71 28.34
C GLY A 493 0.60 -27.77 28.73
N GLY A 494 0.96 -26.89 27.79
CA GLY A 494 1.69 -25.63 28.07
C GLY A 494 0.74 -24.43 27.95
N ARG A 495 0.92 -23.40 28.78
CA ARG A 495 0.15 -22.15 28.70
C ARG A 495 0.56 -21.35 27.45
N ALA A 496 -0.22 -21.43 26.38
CA ALA A 496 -0.12 -20.51 25.25
C ALA A 496 -0.68 -19.14 25.64
N SER A 497 0.02 -18.06 25.26
CA SER A 497 -0.44 -16.68 25.50
C SER A 497 -1.70 -16.36 24.68
N ALA A 498 -2.66 -15.68 25.30
CA ALA A 498 -3.93 -15.30 24.67
C ALA A 498 -3.75 -14.06 23.77
N GLY A 499 -3.05 -14.21 22.65
CA GLY A 499 -2.95 -13.19 21.61
C GLY A 499 -4.31 -12.92 20.98
N GLY A 500 -4.94 -11.80 21.34
CA GLY A 500 -6.25 -11.39 20.82
C GLY A 500 -6.23 -11.23 19.31
N ARG A 501 -7.15 -11.92 18.61
CA ARG A 501 -7.29 -11.81 17.15
C ARG A 501 -7.98 -10.49 16.79
N SER A 502 -7.20 -9.45 16.49
CA SER A 502 -7.71 -8.25 15.83
C SER A 502 -8.26 -8.59 14.44
N GLY A 503 -9.42 -8.01 14.11
CA GLY A 503 -9.98 -8.07 12.77
C GLY A 503 -9.19 -7.24 11.77
N VAL A 504 -9.63 -7.22 10.51
CA VAL A 504 -9.29 -6.11 9.61
C VAL A 504 -10.06 -4.88 10.10
N MET A 505 -9.42 -3.72 10.16
CA MET A 505 -10.08 -2.49 10.60
C MET A 505 -10.68 -1.73 9.41
N GLU A 506 -11.85 -1.14 9.62
CA GLU A 506 -12.58 -0.30 8.66
C GLU A 506 -12.67 1.14 9.17
N PHE A 507 -12.56 2.09 8.24
CA PHE A 507 -12.54 3.53 8.47
C PHE A 507 -13.97 4.09 8.42
N ILE A 508 -14.48 4.56 9.57
CA ILE A 508 -15.79 5.20 9.70
C ILE A 508 -15.58 6.68 10.09
N PRO A 509 -15.90 7.63 9.20
CA PRO A 509 -15.89 9.06 9.52
C PRO A 509 -16.72 9.39 10.77
N THR A 510 -16.23 10.33 11.57
CA THR A 510 -16.94 10.84 12.75
C THR A 510 -17.97 11.89 12.35
N LYS A 511 -18.90 12.25 13.26
CA LYS A 511 -19.84 13.35 13.04
C LYS A 511 -19.14 14.65 12.58
N LEU A 512 -17.94 14.94 13.11
CA LEU A 512 -17.12 16.08 12.69
C LEU A 512 -16.53 15.89 11.28
N GLY A 513 -15.92 14.74 10.98
CA GLY A 513 -15.36 14.46 9.66
C GLY A 513 -16.40 14.54 8.52
N VAL A 514 -17.61 14.05 8.79
CA VAL A 514 -18.76 14.18 7.87
C VAL A 514 -19.19 15.64 7.72
N ALA A 515 -19.36 16.36 8.84
CA ALA A 515 -19.80 17.76 8.84
C ALA A 515 -18.89 18.68 8.01
N LEU A 516 -17.57 18.48 8.10
CA LEU A 516 -16.58 19.28 7.39
C LEU A 516 -16.67 19.05 5.88
N ILE A 517 -16.65 17.80 5.43
CA ILE A 517 -16.71 17.46 4.00
C ILE A 517 -18.06 17.87 3.40
N ASP A 518 -19.17 17.44 4.00
CA ASP A 518 -20.51 17.74 3.51
C ASP A 518 -20.79 19.26 3.55
N GLY A 519 -20.30 19.95 4.56
CA GLY A 519 -20.35 21.41 4.66
C GLY A 519 -19.59 22.13 3.54
N PHE A 520 -18.43 21.61 3.10
CA PHE A 520 -17.68 22.17 1.97
C PHE A 520 -18.28 21.80 0.61
N ASP A 521 -18.73 20.56 0.40
CA ASP A 521 -19.35 20.18 -0.88
C ASP A 521 -20.72 20.87 -1.07
N ARG A 522 -21.49 21.11 0.00
CA ARG A 522 -22.70 21.97 -0.03
C ARG A 522 -22.42 23.43 -0.40
N MET A 523 -21.17 23.93 -0.29
CA MET A 523 -20.84 25.26 -0.81
C MET A 523 -20.82 25.30 -2.34
N ASN A 524 -20.78 24.13 -3.01
CA ASN A 524 -20.83 23.96 -4.45
C ASN A 524 -19.86 24.91 -5.20
N PHE A 525 -18.57 24.76 -4.91
CA PHE A 525 -17.49 25.40 -5.66
C PHE A 525 -17.23 24.67 -6.98
N GLU A 526 -16.83 25.40 -8.02
CA GLU A 526 -16.33 24.81 -9.28
C GLU A 526 -15.14 23.86 -9.01
N THR A 527 -14.24 24.27 -8.12
CA THR A 527 -13.19 23.41 -7.55
C THR A 527 -13.65 22.85 -6.20
N SER A 528 -14.28 21.68 -6.19
CA SER A 528 -14.66 20.99 -4.94
C SER A 528 -13.44 20.69 -4.07
N LEU A 529 -13.53 21.05 -2.78
CA LEU A 529 -12.51 20.78 -1.77
C LEU A 529 -12.55 19.34 -1.23
N GLY A 530 -13.69 18.63 -1.36
CA GLY A 530 -13.81 17.22 -0.99
C GLY A 530 -13.10 16.28 -1.97
N LYS A 531 -12.98 16.69 -3.24
CA LYS A 531 -12.41 15.89 -4.33
C LYS A 531 -10.90 16.08 -4.46
N PRO A 532 -10.14 15.04 -4.89
CA PRO A 532 -8.67 15.07 -4.90
C PRO A 532 -8.04 15.96 -5.99
N PHE A 533 -8.82 16.63 -6.85
CA PHE A 533 -8.32 17.26 -8.08
C PHE A 533 -7.31 18.39 -7.83
N LEU A 534 -7.61 19.32 -6.91
CA LEU A 534 -6.72 20.44 -6.59
C LEU A 534 -5.38 19.98 -6.03
N ARG A 535 -5.40 18.97 -5.15
CA ARG A 535 -4.20 18.35 -4.60
C ARG A 535 -3.42 17.58 -5.69
N LYS A 536 -4.09 17.01 -6.70
CA LYS A 536 -3.44 16.30 -7.83
C LYS A 536 -2.68 17.27 -8.70
N GLU A 537 -3.35 18.37 -9.03
CA GLU A 537 -2.78 19.46 -9.79
C GLU A 537 -1.53 20.03 -9.08
N MET A 538 -1.62 20.29 -7.77
CA MET A 538 -0.50 20.76 -6.95
C MET A 538 0.72 19.82 -7.03
N GLU A 539 0.50 18.51 -6.95
CA GLU A 539 1.60 17.54 -6.94
C GLU A 539 2.16 17.21 -8.32
N LEU A 540 1.35 17.28 -9.37
CA LEU A 540 1.82 17.28 -10.75
C LEU A 540 2.65 18.53 -11.04
N LYS A 541 2.27 19.68 -10.47
CA LYS A 541 3.07 20.92 -10.50
C LYS A 541 4.38 20.76 -9.73
N MET A 542 4.38 20.13 -8.55
CA MET A 542 5.62 19.80 -7.82
C MET A 542 6.51 18.80 -8.58
N ARG A 543 5.95 17.76 -9.22
CA ARG A 543 6.72 16.84 -10.09
C ARG A 543 7.29 17.60 -11.31
N ALA A 544 6.55 18.55 -11.87
CA ALA A 544 7.04 19.43 -12.94
C ALA A 544 8.17 20.38 -12.50
N ILE A 545 8.24 20.81 -11.23
CA ILE A 545 9.42 21.53 -10.71
C ILE A 545 10.64 20.59 -10.67
N CYS A 546 10.48 19.37 -10.14
CA CYS A 546 11.55 18.38 -10.10
C CYS A 546 12.09 18.03 -11.49
N ASP A 547 11.21 17.96 -12.50
CA ASP A 547 11.56 17.70 -13.90
C ASP A 547 12.15 18.93 -14.63
N GLY A 548 12.26 20.10 -13.98
CA GLY A 548 12.72 21.35 -14.59
C GLY A 548 11.73 21.96 -15.60
N ARG A 549 10.45 21.54 -15.58
CA ARG A 549 9.39 21.95 -16.52
C ARG A 549 8.62 23.20 -16.08
N THR A 550 8.79 23.66 -14.83
CA THR A 550 8.25 24.91 -14.30
C THR A 550 9.08 25.41 -13.10
N THR A 551 8.90 26.66 -12.68
CA THR A 551 9.61 27.24 -11.52
C THR A 551 8.80 27.17 -10.23
N LYS A 552 9.52 27.18 -9.09
CA LYS A 552 8.92 27.26 -7.76
C LYS A 552 8.05 28.51 -7.60
N GLU A 553 8.52 29.64 -8.13
CA GLU A 553 7.90 30.96 -7.99
C GLU A 553 6.58 31.02 -8.76
N ALA A 554 6.53 30.44 -9.96
CA ALA A 554 5.30 30.34 -10.76
C ALA A 554 4.26 29.46 -10.06
N VAL A 555 4.65 28.27 -9.61
CA VAL A 555 3.75 27.33 -8.90
C VAL A 555 3.26 27.92 -7.58
N LEU A 556 4.14 28.57 -6.79
CA LEU A 556 3.72 29.23 -5.56
C LEU A 556 2.73 30.36 -5.83
N SER A 557 3.02 31.27 -6.77
CA SER A 557 2.12 32.38 -7.11
C SER A 557 0.75 31.89 -7.56
N GLU A 558 0.73 30.87 -8.42
CA GLU A 558 -0.50 30.27 -8.93
C GLU A 558 -1.30 29.56 -7.83
N SER A 559 -0.65 28.69 -7.04
CA SER A 559 -1.31 27.92 -5.97
C SER A 559 -1.80 28.82 -4.83
N ILE A 560 -1.02 29.83 -4.41
CA ILE A 560 -1.44 30.80 -3.39
C ILE A 560 -2.69 31.55 -3.87
N ARG A 561 -2.71 32.00 -5.14
CA ARG A 561 -3.90 32.64 -5.74
C ARG A 561 -5.11 31.71 -5.78
N GLN A 562 -4.92 30.45 -6.17
CA GLN A 562 -5.99 29.44 -6.28
C GLN A 562 -6.59 29.11 -4.90
N TYR A 563 -5.76 28.83 -3.89
CA TYR A 563 -6.22 28.57 -2.52
C TYR A 563 -6.81 29.81 -1.84
N ARG A 564 -6.28 31.01 -2.11
CA ARG A 564 -6.84 32.27 -1.60
C ARG A 564 -8.26 32.52 -2.14
N HIS A 565 -8.48 32.30 -3.43
CA HIS A 565 -9.81 32.43 -4.03
C HIS A 565 -10.83 31.52 -3.35
N VAL A 566 -10.51 30.22 -3.21
CA VAL A 566 -11.41 29.25 -2.55
C VAL A 566 -11.59 29.56 -1.06
N TYR A 567 -10.57 30.10 -0.37
CA TYR A 567 -10.71 30.58 1.01
C TYR A 567 -11.72 31.73 1.13
N MET A 568 -11.66 32.74 0.24
CA MET A 568 -12.61 33.86 0.28
C MET A 568 -14.05 33.38 0.05
N GLN A 569 -14.27 32.53 -0.97
CA GLN A 569 -15.57 31.92 -1.23
C GLN A 569 -16.07 31.04 -0.05
N SER A 570 -15.15 30.45 0.72
CA SER A 570 -15.47 29.69 1.94
C SER A 570 -15.86 30.57 3.12
N GLN A 571 -15.32 31.79 3.21
CA GLN A 571 -15.75 32.78 4.21
C GLN A 571 -17.14 33.34 3.89
N GLU A 572 -17.39 33.70 2.63
CA GLU A 572 -18.73 34.12 2.15
C GLU A 572 -19.80 33.06 2.43
N LYS A 573 -19.48 31.78 2.17
CA LYS A 573 -20.39 30.64 2.37
C LYS A 573 -20.26 29.97 3.75
N LEU A 574 -19.59 30.60 4.72
CA LEU A 574 -19.35 30.02 6.06
C LEU A 574 -20.65 29.63 6.80
N GLY A 575 -21.78 30.26 6.47
CA GLY A 575 -23.11 29.86 6.96
C GLY A 575 -23.49 28.41 6.60
N VAL A 576 -23.06 27.91 5.44
CA VAL A 576 -23.32 26.54 4.96
C VAL A 576 -22.56 25.51 5.81
N LEU A 577 -21.28 25.77 6.09
CA LEU A 577 -20.48 24.92 6.99
C LEU A 577 -21.04 24.94 8.42
N LYS A 578 -21.47 26.11 8.91
CA LYS A 578 -22.16 26.23 10.21
C LYS A 578 -23.48 25.45 10.24
N ALA A 579 -24.21 25.37 9.13
CA ALA A 579 -25.43 24.55 9.02
C ALA A 579 -25.10 23.05 9.05
N ALA A 580 -24.12 22.58 8.27
CA ALA A 580 -23.69 21.18 8.29
C ALA A 580 -23.13 20.75 9.67
N CYS A 581 -22.30 21.58 10.30
CA CYS A 581 -21.83 21.32 11.66
C CYS A 581 -22.97 21.27 12.70
N ARG A 582 -24.01 22.11 12.56
CA ARG A 582 -25.23 21.99 13.40
C ARG A 582 -25.97 20.68 13.15
N GLU A 583 -26.20 20.32 11.89
CA GLU A 583 -26.88 19.08 11.49
C GLU A 583 -26.17 17.82 12.02
N TYR A 584 -24.85 17.73 11.85
CA TYR A 584 -24.10 16.52 12.16
C TYR A 584 -23.55 16.45 13.60
N VAL A 585 -23.01 17.55 14.13
CA VAL A 585 -22.28 17.55 15.41
C VAL A 585 -23.18 17.91 16.59
N PHE A 586 -24.18 18.77 16.38
CA PHE A 586 -25.05 19.31 17.44
C PHE A 586 -26.53 18.92 17.30
N GLY A 587 -26.88 18.11 16.29
CA GLY A 587 -28.22 17.58 16.08
C GLY A 587 -28.34 16.12 16.52
N ASP A 588 -29.53 15.76 17.01
CA ASP A 588 -29.93 14.40 17.42
C ASP A 588 -30.24 13.49 16.21
N GLY A 589 -29.27 13.37 15.29
CA GLY A 589 -29.29 12.49 14.11
C GLY A 589 -28.18 11.44 14.10
#